data_AF-A0A5C8MPX9-F1
#
_entry.id   AF-A0A5C8MPX9-F1
#
_cell.length_a   1.000
_cell.length_b   1.000
_cell.length_c   1.000
_cell.angle_alpha   90.00
_cell.angle_beta   90.00
_cell.angle_gamma   90.00
#
_symmetry.space_group_name_H-M   'P 1'
#
loop_
_entity.id
_entity.type
_entity.pdbx_description
1 polymer ?
#
loop_
_entity_poly.entity_id
_entity_poly.type
_entity_poly.pdbx_seq_one_letter_code
_entity_poly.pdbx_strand_id
1 'polypeptide(L)'
;MQQQKLGLWLLTALVVGNMVGSGIFMLPRSLAEAASPLGVIFAWLLTGGGVLMTALVFGNLAIRKPELNGGPQIYAKELFPKGSNISILSGSMSAW
;
A
#
# COMPACT_ATOMS: atom_id res chain seq x y z
N MET A 1 21.05 -11.60 19.84
CA MET A 1 21.19 -10.59 18.77
C MET A 1 20.17 -9.50 19.04
N GLN A 2 20.58 -8.26 19.31
CA GLN A 2 19.62 -7.15 19.44
C GLN A 2 19.04 -6.85 18.06
N GLN A 3 17.74 -7.10 17.86
CA GLN A 3 17.02 -6.64 16.68
C GLN A 3 17.07 -5.10 16.64
N GLN A 4 17.96 -4.54 15.83
CA GLN A 4 17.96 -3.10 15.56
C GLN A 4 16.70 -2.78 14.76
N LYS A 5 15.69 -2.19 15.42
CA LYS A 5 14.46 -1.75 14.76
C LYS A 5 14.78 -0.53 13.90
N LEU A 6 14.33 -0.53 12.65
CA LEU A 6 14.43 0.64 11.79
C LEU A 6 13.60 1.78 12.39
N GLY A 7 14.17 2.98 12.47
CA GLY A 7 13.47 4.17 12.95
C GLY A 7 12.37 4.62 11.98
N LEU A 8 11.39 5.37 12.49
CA LEU A 8 10.25 5.86 11.72
C LEU A 8 10.67 6.64 10.47
N TRP A 9 11.66 7.53 10.60
CA TRP A 9 12.14 8.33 9.46
C TRP A 9 12.72 7.47 8.34
N LEU A 10 13.51 6.46 8.69
CA LEU A 10 14.10 5.55 7.70
C LEU A 10 13.03 4.70 7.03
N LEU A 11 12.06 4.19 7.79
CA LEU A 11 10.91 3.46 7.25
C LEU A 11 10.08 4.32 6.29
N THR A 12 9.76 5.55 6.68
CA THR A 12 9.01 6.50 5.83
C THR A 12 9.79 6.81 4.55
N ALA A 13 11.09 7.08 4.65
CA ALA A 13 11.94 7.34 3.49
C ALA A 13 12.01 6.13 2.54
N LEU A 14 12.08 4.91 3.08
CA LEU A 14 12.06 3.68 2.29
C LEU A 14 10.73 3.49 1.55
N VAL A 15 9.61 3.80 2.19
CA VAL A 15 8.29 3.74 1.56
C VAL A 15 8.19 4.78 0.45
N VAL A 16 8.53 6.04 0.73
CA VAL A 16 8.49 7.11 -0.28
C VAL A 16 9.41 6.80 -1.46
N GLY A 17 10.63 6.32 -1.20
CA GLY A 17 11.60 5.94 -2.23
C GLY A 17 11.10 4.80 -3.13
N ASN A 18 10.39 3.81 -2.58
CA ASN A 18 9.77 2.74 -3.37
C ASN A 18 8.55 3.20 -4.19
N MET A 19 7.81 4.21 -3.70
CA MET A 19 6.61 4.72 -4.39
C MET A 19 6.94 5.70 -5.51
N VAL A 20 8.02 6.48 -5.37
CA VAL A 20 8.44 7.48 -6.38
C VAL A 20 9.21 6.80 -7.51
N GLY A 21 8.49 6.34 -8.53
CA GLY A 21 9.03 5.79 -9.78
C GLY A 21 8.95 6.77 -10.97
N SER A 22 9.09 6.26 -12.20
CA SER A 22 8.96 7.04 -13.44
C SER A 22 7.58 7.68 -13.63
N GLY A 23 6.54 7.11 -13.00
CA GLY A 23 5.16 7.58 -13.09
C GLY A 23 4.96 9.02 -12.64
N ILE A 24 5.74 9.53 -11.68
CA ILE A 24 5.59 10.90 -11.18
C ILE A 24 5.85 11.97 -12.25
N PHE A 25 6.67 11.67 -13.25
CA PHE A 25 6.98 12.58 -14.35
C PHE A 25 5.98 12.45 -15.51
N MET A 26 5.41 11.27 -15.71
CA MET A 26 4.46 11.01 -16.80
C MET A 26 3.03 11.41 -16.44
N LEU A 27 2.60 11.16 -15.20
CA LEU A 27 1.22 11.39 -14.76
C LEU A 27 0.75 12.85 -14.92
N PRO A 28 1.54 13.88 -14.54
CA PRO A 28 1.09 15.27 -14.71
C PRO A 28 0.84 15.62 -16.17
N ARG A 29 1.71 15.15 -17.08
CA ARG A 29 1.57 15.37 -18.52
C ARG A 29 0.32 14.69 -19.06
N SER A 30 0.17 13.39 -18.81
CA SER A 30 -0.99 12.62 -19.30
C SER A 30 -2.31 13.18 -18.75
N LEU A 31 -2.35 13.61 -17.50
CA LEU A 31 -3.54 14.19 -16.89
C LEU A 31 -3.87 15.59 -17.44
N ALA A 32 -2.85 16.41 -17.71
CA ALA A 32 -3.04 17.73 -18.32
C ALA A 32 -3.55 17.63 -19.77
N GLU A 33 -3.16 16.58 -20.51
CA GLU A 33 -3.68 16.30 -21.85
C GLU A 33 -5.11 15.72 -21.82
N ALA A 34 -5.45 14.96 -20.77
CA ALA A 34 -6.72 14.23 -20.69
C ALA A 34 -7.87 15.01 -20.02
N ALA A 35 -7.58 15.99 -19.15
CA ALA A 35 -8.61 16.66 -18.34
C ALA A 35 -8.33 18.15 -18.11
N SER A 36 -9.38 18.89 -17.76
CA SER A 36 -9.25 20.29 -17.34
C SER A 36 -8.50 20.39 -15.99
N PRO A 37 -7.87 21.54 -15.67
CA PRO A 37 -7.14 21.72 -14.41
C PRO A 37 -7.95 21.35 -13.16
N LEU A 38 -9.24 21.73 -13.13
CA LEU A 38 -10.15 21.34 -12.06
C LEU A 38 -10.38 19.83 -12.00
N GLY A 39 -10.58 19.18 -13.15
CA GLY A 39 -10.74 17.73 -13.24
C GLY A 39 -9.51 16.97 -12.71
N VAL A 40 -8.31 17.45 -13.04
CA VAL A 40 -7.05 16.87 -12.54
C VAL A 40 -6.95 16.97 -11.02
N ILE A 41 -7.27 18.14 -10.43
CA ILE A 41 -7.25 18.33 -8.97
C ILE A 41 -8.23 17.36 -8.29
N PHE A 42 -9.45 17.24 -8.79
CA PHE A 42 -10.44 16.29 -8.24
C PHE A 42 -9.97 14.83 -8.34
N ALA A 43 -9.37 14.44 -9.47
CA ALA A 43 -8.83 13.10 -9.65
C ALA A 43 -7.71 12.79 -8.63
N TRP A 44 -6.81 13.74 -8.39
CA TRP A 44 -5.77 13.62 -7.36
C TRP A 44 -6.33 13.51 -5.95
N LEU A 45 -7.32 14.34 -5.61
CA LEU A 45 -7.95 14.30 -4.29
C LEU A 45 -8.70 12.98 -4.06
N LEU A 46 -9.44 12.50 -5.05
CA LEU A 46 -10.17 11.23 -4.95
C LEU A 46 -9.21 10.05 -4.82
N THR A 47 -8.17 10.00 -5.66
CA THR A 47 -7.18 8.93 -5.64
C THR A 47 -6.36 8.96 -4.34
N GLY A 48 -5.89 10.14 -3.94
CA GLY A 48 -5.18 10.34 -2.68
C GLY A 48 -6.02 9.95 -1.48
N GLY A 49 -7.32 10.31 -1.49
CA GLY A 49 -8.28 9.88 -0.47
C GLY A 49 -8.44 8.36 -0.39
N GLY A 50 -8.61 7.68 -1.52
CA GLY A 50 -8.73 6.22 -1.55
C GLY A 50 -7.46 5.50 -1.07
N VAL A 51 -6.29 5.98 -1.48
CA VAL A 51 -4.99 5.46 -1.03
C VAL A 51 -4.81 5.69 0.47
N LEU A 52 -5.18 6.86 0.99
CA LEU A 52 -5.12 7.17 2.42
C LEU A 52 -6.01 6.23 3.23
N MET A 53 -7.25 5.99 2.79
CA MET A 53 -8.15 5.03 3.45
C MET A 53 -7.53 3.64 3.50
N THR A 54 -6.94 3.19 2.39
CA THR A 54 -6.26 1.88 2.31
C THR A 54 -5.08 1.80 3.27
N ALA A 55 -4.25 2.86 3.33
CA ALA A 55 -3.13 2.94 4.25
C ALA A 55 -3.57 2.90 5.73
N LEU A 56 -4.67 3.57 6.07
CA LEU A 56 -5.24 3.53 7.43
C LEU A 56 -5.76 2.14 7.80
N VAL A 57 -6.40 1.42 6.87
CA VAL A 57 -6.84 0.04 7.10
C VAL A 57 -5.66 -0.86 7.44
N PHE A 58 -4.61 -0.86 6.62
CA PHE A 58 -3.44 -1.70 6.87
C PHE A 58 -2.61 -1.25 8.08
N GLY A 59 -2.51 0.06 8.31
CA GLY A 59 -1.87 0.59 9.52
C GLY A 59 -2.61 0.17 10.79
N ASN A 60 -3.95 0.17 10.76
CA ASN A 60 -4.74 -0.29 11.88
C ASN A 60 -4.62 -1.82 12.09
N LEU A 61 -4.60 -2.60 11.01
CA LEU A 61 -4.35 -4.04 11.07
C LEU A 61 -2.98 -4.36 11.66
N ALA A 62 -1.93 -3.60 11.31
CA ALA A 62 -0.59 -3.78 11.86
C ALA A 62 -0.53 -3.56 13.38
N ILE A 63 -1.38 -2.69 13.93
CA ILE A 63 -1.50 -2.48 15.38
C ILE A 63 -2.31 -3.61 16.02
N ARG A 64 -3.39 -4.07 15.39
CA ARG A 64 -4.29 -5.11 15.93
C ARG A 64 -3.74 -6.53 15.84
N LYS A 65 -2.86 -6.79 14.87
CA LYS A 65 -2.29 -8.11 14.55
C LYS A 65 -0.77 -8.03 14.38
N PRO A 66 -0.03 -7.64 15.44
CA PRO A 66 1.43 -7.44 15.37
C PRO A 66 2.21 -8.74 15.10
N GLU A 67 1.59 -9.91 15.26
CA GLU A 67 2.16 -11.21 14.92
C GLU A 67 2.26 -11.45 13.41
N LEU A 68 1.46 -10.76 12.61
CA LEU A 68 1.40 -10.91 11.16
C LEU A 68 2.49 -10.05 10.48
N ASN A 69 3.63 -10.67 10.21
CA ASN A 69 4.79 -10.02 9.59
C ASN A 69 4.92 -10.47 8.13
N GLY A 70 4.58 -9.59 7.18
CA GLY A 70 4.76 -9.87 5.75
C GLY A 70 3.90 -9.07 4.76
N GLY A 71 3.37 -7.92 5.17
CA GLY A 71 2.61 -7.02 4.29
C GLY A 71 1.11 -7.38 4.12
N PRO A 72 0.39 -6.65 3.26
CA PRO A 72 -1.04 -6.83 2.99
C PRO A 72 -1.49 -8.27 2.74
N GLN A 73 -0.67 -9.05 2.05
CA GLN A 73 -0.93 -10.41 1.59
C GLN A 73 -1.12 -11.40 2.75
N ILE A 74 -0.40 -11.18 3.86
CA ILE A 74 -0.52 -12.02 5.04
C ILE A 74 -1.90 -11.85 5.69
N TYR A 75 -2.45 -10.64 5.68
CA TYR A 75 -3.82 -10.41 6.18
C TYR A 75 -4.85 -11.14 5.31
N ALA A 76 -4.65 -11.20 3.99
CA ALA A 76 -5.53 -11.95 3.09
C ALA A 76 -5.44 -13.47 3.30
N LYS A 77 -4.26 -13.99 3.64
CA LYS A 77 -4.06 -15.40 3.97
C LYS A 77 -4.76 -15.79 5.28
N GLU A 78 -4.72 -14.92 6.28
CA GLU A 78 -5.30 -15.17 7.61
C GLU A 78 -6.84 -15.14 7.63
N LEU A 79 -7.49 -14.71 6.54
CA LEU A 79 -8.95 -14.81 6.38
C LEU A 79 -9.45 -16.26 6.27
N PHE A 80 -8.56 -17.22 5.98
CA PHE A 80 -8.92 -18.62 5.73
C PHE A 80 -8.19 -19.59 6.67
N PRO A 81 -8.69 -20.83 6.83
CA PRO A 81 -8.01 -21.84 7.65
C PRO A 81 -6.57 -22.09 7.22
N LYS A 82 -5.66 -22.15 8.20
CA LYS A 82 -4.23 -22.34 7.96
C LYS A 82 -3.96 -23.65 7.22
N GLY A 83 -3.16 -23.58 6.16
CA GLY A 83 -2.78 -24.75 5.35
C GLY A 83 -3.81 -25.14 4.29
N SER A 84 -4.94 -24.44 4.18
CA SER A 84 -5.87 -24.64 3.08
C SER A 84 -5.32 -24.06 1.76
N ASN A 85 -5.64 -24.71 0.64
CA ASN A 85 -5.28 -24.21 -0.70
C ASN A 85 -5.83 -22.80 -0.94
N ILE A 86 -6.99 -22.48 -0.37
CA ILE A 86 -7.63 -21.16 -0.51
C ILE A 86 -6.87 -20.06 0.25
N SER A 87 -6.23 -20.38 1.39
CA SER A 87 -5.38 -19.43 2.12
C SER A 87 -4.10 -19.08 1.34
N ILE A 88 -3.52 -20.07 0.65
CA ILE A 88 -2.33 -19.87 -0.19
C ILE A 88 -2.73 -19.05 -1.41
N LEU A 89 -3.83 -19.41 -2.07
CA LEU A 89 -4.39 -18.67 -3.20
C LEU A 89 -4.72 -17.23 -2.83
N SER A 90 -5.42 -16.98 -1.71
CA SER A 90 -5.79 -15.61 -1.31
C SER A 90 -4.57 -14.73 -1.03
N GLY A 91 -3.55 -15.28 -0.36
CA GLY A 91 -2.28 -14.60 -0.13
C GLY A 91 -1.52 -14.34 -1.42
N SER A 92 -1.40 -15.34 -2.30
CA SER A 92 -0.73 -15.20 -3.59
C SER A 92 -1.45 -14.22 -4.52
N MET A 93 -2.78 -14.30 -4.64
CA MET A 93 -3.56 -13.38 -5.49
C MET A 93 -3.50 -11.93 -5.01
N SER A 94 -3.30 -11.72 -3.70
CA SER A 94 -3.11 -10.37 -3.15
C SER A 94 -1.70 -9.82 -3.35
N ALA A 95 -0.75 -10.65 -3.83
CA ALA A 95 0.66 -10.30 -4.01
C ALA A 95 1.01 -9.78 -5.40
N TRP A 96 0.10 -9.92 -6.37
CA TRP A 96 0.25 -9.56 -7.78
C TRP A 96 -0.79 -8.52 -8.18
#